data_AF-A0AAV5P9G8-F1
#
_entry.id   AF-A0AAV5P9G8-F1
#
_cell.length_a   1.000
_cell.length_b   1.000
_cell.length_c   1.000
_cell.angle_alpha   90.00
_cell.angle_beta   90.00
_cell.angle_gamma   90.00
#
_symmetry.space_group_name_H-M   'P 1'
#
loop_
_entity.id
_entity.type
_entity.pdbx_description
1 polymer ?
#
loop_
_entity_poly.entity_id
_entity_poly.type
_entity_poly.pdbx_seq_one_letter_code
_entity_poly.pdbx_strand_id
1 'polypeptide(L)'
;MPKSTRIFVLGSCVTRDAFELDTTGELTLVGYFARTSLGSAFRRKAVSGVDTSTIASAFQRRIVEWDLTKSLEETLRSSDFDLMVYDPIDERFALADFGADGIATVSNEFLSASSSVPYTTVKSGTEEFTRLWTTGWYRLLAVLDALGMRSQLRVNRVFWAEECEGSASFGDSYSSNGIAYANNFLGELYSIMEQDLEPSQFIRYPAGLFIGDARHKWGPSPFHYTKAFYLHFLSQIASDAPPPPAVRHIEDAVWEHMGATAAERVRGPNSAVVDAPVRHYVHTYLKRHLVYGVHERPLSRRIVFVFPGLDSTPGFTRMSYEHFGAELDATVVHLKDHFGAHGCYLLSVAGDSQIRNVVLSLVRELIARYSVPPEGVYFVGTSKGGTSALAYGLMHGSGRVIAGEPQVALGNFLYHSADQLEWQRSIAYAIFGRVDPRDRENADGLLPAIFNQYGARFRGSVSVLVGAGTGYEPTHVEPLVGLALEQGLSRRIEVRRGLYSRPEGVADHFIYRIYAELMG
;
A
#
# COMPACT_ATOMS: atom_id res chain seq x y z
N MET A 1 -5.45 35.78 -21.64
CA MET A 1 -6.11 35.68 -20.32
C MET A 1 -5.25 34.79 -19.44
N PRO A 2 -5.09 35.06 -18.13
CA PRO A 2 -4.41 34.11 -17.25
C PRO A 2 -5.14 32.75 -17.34
N LYS A 3 -4.36 31.67 -17.42
CA LYS A 3 -4.89 30.31 -17.54
C LYS A 3 -5.50 29.94 -16.18
N SER A 4 -6.80 29.67 -16.13
CA SER A 4 -7.44 29.16 -14.91
C SER A 4 -6.89 27.77 -14.58
N THR A 5 -6.64 27.50 -13.30
CA THR A 5 -6.19 26.21 -12.79
C THR A 5 -7.34 25.21 -12.87
N ARG A 6 -7.12 24.11 -13.59
CA ARG A 6 -8.13 23.07 -13.81
C ARG A 6 -8.08 22.04 -12.69
N ILE A 7 -9.18 21.90 -11.97
CA ILE A 7 -9.29 21.04 -10.79
C ILE A 7 -10.10 19.80 -11.10
N PHE A 8 -9.54 18.64 -10.76
CA PHE A 8 -10.27 17.38 -10.70
C PHE A 8 -10.59 17.03 -9.25
N VAL A 9 -11.85 16.78 -8.92
CA VAL A 9 -12.27 16.40 -7.57
C VAL A 9 -12.67 14.93 -7.54
N LEU A 10 -12.05 14.15 -6.67
CA LEU A 10 -12.53 12.84 -6.23
C LEU A 10 -12.99 12.98 -4.77
N GLY A 11 -14.28 12.84 -4.52
CA GLY A 11 -14.84 12.95 -3.17
C GLY A 11 -16.17 13.68 -3.17
N SER A 12 -16.45 14.40 -2.09
CA SER A 12 -17.81 14.76 -1.74
C SER A 12 -18.21 16.20 -2.11
N CYS A 13 -19.46 16.55 -1.77
CA CYS A 13 -19.95 17.92 -1.85
C CYS A 13 -19.13 18.91 -0.99
N VAL A 14 -18.46 18.44 0.07
CA VAL A 14 -17.58 19.25 0.93
C VAL A 14 -16.50 19.98 0.12
N THR A 15 -16.01 19.34 -0.93
CA THR A 15 -14.99 19.94 -1.80
C THR A 15 -15.62 20.64 -2.98
N ARG A 16 -16.59 20.00 -3.64
CA ARG A 16 -17.22 20.55 -4.86
C ARG A 16 -17.97 21.86 -4.61
N ASP A 17 -18.70 21.97 -3.50
CA ASP A 17 -19.54 23.14 -3.21
C ASP A 17 -18.70 24.41 -2.95
N ALA A 18 -17.42 24.26 -2.58
CA ALA A 18 -16.52 25.40 -2.42
C ALA A 18 -16.37 26.22 -3.71
N PHE A 19 -16.35 25.55 -4.88
CA PHE A 19 -16.18 26.22 -6.17
C PHE A 19 -17.36 27.11 -6.57
N GLU A 20 -18.54 26.95 -5.95
CA GLU A 20 -19.67 27.89 -6.15
C GLU A 20 -19.42 29.25 -5.49
N LEU A 21 -18.47 29.33 -4.57
CA LEU A 21 -18.07 30.56 -3.88
C LEU A 21 -16.84 31.23 -4.51
N ASP A 22 -16.23 30.63 -5.53
CA ASP A 22 -15.11 31.24 -6.24
C ASP A 22 -15.62 32.42 -7.09
N THR A 23 -15.23 33.63 -6.69
CA THR A 23 -15.55 34.87 -7.41
C THR A 23 -14.38 35.38 -8.26
N THR A 24 -13.21 34.73 -8.18
CA THR A 24 -11.99 35.14 -8.87
C THR A 24 -11.94 34.65 -10.32
N GLY A 25 -12.59 33.52 -10.61
CA GLY A 25 -12.52 32.85 -11.92
C GLY A 25 -11.16 32.20 -12.18
N GLU A 26 -10.31 32.08 -11.16
CA GLU A 26 -8.99 31.49 -11.27
C GLU A 26 -9.04 29.95 -11.23
N LEU A 27 -10.12 29.35 -10.72
CA LEU A 27 -10.29 27.90 -10.61
C LEU A 27 -11.41 27.40 -11.53
N THR A 28 -11.15 26.31 -12.25
CA THR A 28 -12.15 25.66 -13.12
C THR A 28 -12.27 24.18 -12.74
N LEU A 29 -13.46 23.75 -12.31
CA LEU A 29 -13.73 22.33 -12.07
C LEU A 29 -13.89 21.59 -13.41
N VAL A 30 -12.94 20.71 -13.74
CA VAL A 30 -12.93 19.94 -15.00
C VAL A 30 -13.35 18.47 -14.83
N GLY A 31 -13.38 17.97 -13.60
CA GLY A 31 -13.85 16.63 -13.28
C GLY A 31 -14.36 16.54 -11.85
N TYR A 32 -15.42 15.76 -11.66
CA TYR A 32 -15.99 15.50 -10.34
C TYR A 32 -16.49 14.06 -10.27
N PHE A 33 -15.80 13.26 -9.45
CA PHE A 33 -16.09 11.86 -9.20
C PHE A 33 -16.54 11.73 -7.75
N ALA A 34 -17.83 11.52 -7.53
CA ALA A 34 -18.45 11.60 -6.22
C ALA A 34 -19.03 10.26 -5.79
N ARG A 35 -19.16 10.04 -4.48
CA ARG A 35 -19.82 8.87 -3.87
C ARG A 35 -19.27 7.54 -4.36
N THR A 36 -17.97 7.53 -4.60
CA THR A 36 -17.19 6.37 -5.01
C THR A 36 -16.07 6.22 -4.00
N SER A 37 -16.07 5.11 -3.28
CA SER A 37 -15.00 4.72 -2.38
C SER A 37 -13.79 4.23 -3.18
N LEU A 38 -12.58 4.56 -2.75
CA LEU A 38 -11.37 3.94 -3.28
C LEU A 38 -11.36 2.42 -3.07
N GLY A 39 -12.08 1.91 -2.07
CA GLY A 39 -12.31 0.48 -1.86
C GLY A 39 -13.03 -0.23 -3.01
N SER A 40 -13.71 0.53 -3.88
CA SER A 40 -14.38 0.03 -5.09
C SER A 40 -13.75 0.52 -6.39
N ALA A 41 -13.36 1.80 -6.46
CA ALA A 41 -13.11 2.54 -7.70
C ALA A 41 -12.07 1.90 -8.64
N PHE A 42 -11.11 1.18 -8.06
CA PHE A 42 -9.94 0.63 -8.76
C PHE A 42 -9.96 -0.90 -8.87
N ARG A 43 -11.09 -1.55 -8.58
CA ARG A 43 -11.24 -2.99 -8.82
C ARG A 43 -11.27 -3.28 -10.32
N ARG A 44 -10.75 -4.43 -10.76
CA ARG A 44 -10.76 -4.78 -12.19
C ARG A 44 -12.14 -5.15 -12.73
N LYS A 45 -12.94 -5.87 -11.95
CA LYS A 45 -14.20 -6.41 -12.46
C LYS A 45 -15.31 -5.39 -12.31
N ALA A 46 -15.92 -5.04 -13.44
CA ALA A 46 -17.14 -4.27 -13.46
C ALA A 46 -18.28 -5.09 -12.84
N VAL A 47 -19.14 -4.42 -12.08
CA VAL A 47 -20.31 -5.05 -11.44
C VAL A 47 -21.48 -4.98 -12.41
N SER A 48 -22.11 -6.12 -12.67
CA SER A 48 -23.29 -6.26 -13.53
C SER A 48 -24.54 -6.61 -12.73
N GLY A 49 -25.73 -6.38 -13.31
CA GLY A 49 -27.01 -6.79 -12.73
C GLY A 49 -27.72 -5.73 -11.89
N VAL A 50 -27.08 -4.57 -11.64
CA VAL A 50 -27.71 -3.40 -11.03
C VAL A 50 -28.42 -2.58 -12.11
N ASP A 51 -29.73 -2.37 -11.97
CA ASP A 51 -30.53 -1.59 -12.93
C ASP A 51 -30.54 -0.10 -12.59
N THR A 52 -29.58 0.64 -13.16
CA THR A 52 -29.43 2.08 -12.97
C THR A 52 -30.51 2.90 -13.66
N SER A 53 -31.35 2.31 -14.54
CA SER A 53 -32.42 3.04 -15.23
C SER A 53 -33.50 3.55 -14.27
N THR A 54 -33.58 2.96 -13.08
CA THR A 54 -34.45 3.38 -11.97
C THR A 54 -34.04 4.72 -11.35
N ILE A 55 -32.80 5.18 -11.57
CA ILE A 55 -32.27 6.43 -11.02
C ILE A 55 -32.66 7.59 -11.95
N ALA A 56 -33.63 8.40 -11.52
CA ALA A 56 -34.18 9.50 -12.33
C ALA A 56 -33.14 10.57 -12.70
N SER A 57 -32.30 11.00 -11.76
CA SER A 57 -31.28 12.01 -12.00
C SER A 57 -30.13 11.43 -12.85
N ALA A 58 -29.91 12.02 -14.03
CA ALA A 58 -28.81 11.62 -14.91
C ALA A 58 -27.43 11.75 -14.23
N PHE A 59 -27.27 12.72 -13.32
CA PHE A 59 -26.04 12.91 -12.56
C PHE A 59 -25.83 11.78 -11.54
N GLN A 60 -26.84 11.49 -10.72
CA GLN A 60 -26.78 10.39 -9.75
C GLN A 60 -26.58 9.04 -10.43
N ARG A 61 -27.28 8.82 -11.55
CA ARG A 61 -27.15 7.59 -12.34
C ARG A 61 -25.73 7.39 -12.84
N ARG A 62 -25.13 8.44 -13.42
CA ARG A 62 -23.75 8.41 -13.91
C ARG A 62 -22.75 8.08 -12.79
N ILE A 63 -22.94 8.61 -11.59
CA ILE A 63 -22.08 8.29 -10.44
C ILE A 63 -22.09 6.78 -10.15
N VAL A 64 -23.29 6.19 -10.07
CA VAL A 64 -23.43 4.76 -9.81
C VAL A 64 -22.83 3.96 -10.96
N GLU A 65 -23.14 4.31 -12.21
CA GLU A 65 -22.59 3.64 -13.39
C GLU A 65 -21.07 3.68 -13.40
N TRP A 66 -20.45 4.83 -13.16
CA TRP A 66 -19.01 4.99 -13.12
C TRP A 66 -18.32 4.16 -12.03
N ASP A 67 -18.93 4.00 -10.86
CA ASP A 67 -18.43 3.10 -9.83
C ASP A 67 -18.56 1.64 -10.27
N LEU A 68 -19.73 1.24 -10.80
CA LEU A 68 -19.98 -0.12 -11.29
C LEU A 68 -19.02 -0.49 -12.43
N THR A 69 -18.73 0.42 -13.35
CA THR A 69 -17.84 0.21 -14.51
C THR A 69 -16.38 0.53 -14.24
N LYS A 70 -16.02 0.94 -13.02
CA LYS A 70 -14.61 1.18 -12.61
C LYS A 70 -13.95 2.28 -13.44
N SER A 71 -14.72 3.31 -13.79
CA SER A 71 -14.33 4.34 -14.76
C SER A 71 -13.35 5.39 -14.24
N LEU A 72 -13.00 5.38 -12.95
CA LEU A 72 -12.13 6.41 -12.35
C LEU A 72 -10.76 6.47 -13.05
N GLU A 73 -10.10 5.32 -13.25
CA GLU A 73 -8.77 5.29 -13.87
C GLU A 73 -8.79 5.85 -15.30
N GLU A 74 -9.74 5.43 -16.13
CA GLU A 74 -9.90 5.93 -17.50
C GLU A 74 -10.23 7.43 -17.51
N THR A 75 -11.09 7.87 -16.59
CA THR A 75 -11.47 9.28 -16.46
C THR A 75 -10.25 10.13 -16.09
N LEU A 76 -9.42 9.70 -15.12
CA LEU A 76 -8.20 10.40 -14.75
C LEU A 76 -7.20 10.47 -15.92
N ARG A 77 -7.07 9.41 -16.72
CA ARG A 77 -6.14 9.38 -17.87
C ARG A 77 -6.60 10.23 -19.06
N SER A 78 -7.90 10.44 -19.20
CA SER A 78 -8.49 11.21 -20.30
C SER A 78 -8.81 12.67 -19.93
N SER A 79 -8.82 13.00 -18.64
CA SER A 79 -9.07 14.35 -18.16
C SER A 79 -7.80 15.20 -18.19
N ASP A 80 -7.94 16.45 -18.64
CA ASP A 80 -6.85 17.42 -18.65
C ASP A 80 -7.00 18.37 -17.45
N PHE A 81 -6.28 18.08 -16.36
CA PHE A 81 -6.34 18.81 -15.10
C PHE A 81 -4.94 19.22 -14.62
N ASP A 82 -4.86 20.32 -13.86
CA ASP A 82 -3.61 20.84 -13.29
C ASP A 82 -3.43 20.46 -11.81
N LEU A 83 -4.54 20.17 -11.10
CA LEU A 83 -4.57 19.75 -9.71
C LEU A 83 -5.66 18.71 -9.48
N MET A 84 -5.38 17.70 -8.65
CA MET A 84 -6.39 16.75 -8.16
C MET A 84 -6.63 17.00 -6.68
N VAL A 85 -7.89 17.10 -6.26
CA VAL A 85 -8.28 17.13 -4.84
C VAL A 85 -8.99 15.83 -4.51
N TYR A 86 -8.48 15.11 -3.51
CA TYR A 86 -9.12 13.94 -2.93
C TYR A 86 -9.70 14.28 -1.55
N ASP A 87 -10.96 13.93 -1.35
CA ASP A 87 -11.71 14.15 -0.12
C ASP A 87 -12.35 12.83 0.36
N PRO A 88 -11.88 12.26 1.49
CA PRO A 88 -12.33 10.95 1.96
C PRO A 88 -13.70 10.97 2.67
N ILE A 89 -14.45 12.07 2.67
CA ILE A 89 -15.79 12.11 3.30
C ILE A 89 -16.76 11.07 2.69
N ASP A 90 -16.61 10.73 1.41
CA ASP A 90 -17.41 9.67 0.77
C ASP A 90 -16.98 8.25 1.19
N GLU A 91 -15.85 8.07 1.87
CA GLU A 91 -15.47 6.77 2.45
C GLU A 91 -16.38 6.37 3.61
N ARG A 92 -17.32 7.24 4.03
CA ARG A 92 -18.43 6.90 4.93
C ARG A 92 -19.38 5.84 4.38
N PHE A 93 -19.45 5.67 3.05
CA PHE A 93 -20.33 4.68 2.43
C PHE A 93 -19.77 3.27 2.63
N ALA A 94 -20.66 2.29 2.83
CA ALA A 94 -20.27 0.89 2.84
C ALA A 94 -19.93 0.39 1.42
N LEU A 95 -19.36 -0.80 1.32
CA LEU A 95 -19.16 -1.50 0.04
C LEU A 95 -20.09 -2.71 -0.07
N ALA A 96 -20.56 -2.97 -1.29
CA ALA A 96 -21.26 -4.17 -1.68
C ALA A 96 -20.26 -5.12 -2.33
N ASP A 97 -20.00 -6.26 -1.70
CA ASP A 97 -19.18 -7.35 -2.23
C ASP A 97 -20.07 -8.42 -2.87
N PHE A 98 -19.95 -8.56 -4.18
CA PHE A 98 -20.64 -9.58 -4.99
C PHE A 98 -19.78 -10.84 -5.17
N GLY A 99 -18.72 -11.00 -4.37
CA GLY A 99 -17.78 -12.12 -4.45
C GLY A 99 -17.03 -12.10 -5.78
N ALA A 100 -17.22 -13.14 -6.60
CA ALA A 100 -16.57 -13.24 -7.89
C ALA A 100 -16.98 -12.11 -8.86
N ASP A 101 -18.08 -11.38 -8.62
CA ASP A 101 -18.63 -10.35 -9.50
C ASP A 101 -18.19 -8.91 -9.19
N GLY A 102 -17.30 -8.73 -8.21
CA GLY A 102 -16.66 -7.45 -7.91
C GLY A 102 -17.27 -6.72 -6.72
N ILE A 103 -16.80 -5.50 -6.47
CA ILE A 103 -17.18 -4.68 -5.32
C ILE A 103 -17.73 -3.35 -5.81
N ALA A 104 -18.82 -2.82 -5.24
CA ALA A 104 -19.39 -1.51 -5.56
C ALA A 104 -19.54 -0.63 -4.31
N THR A 105 -19.55 0.69 -4.47
CA THR A 105 -19.85 1.62 -3.38
C THR A 105 -21.35 1.68 -3.12
N VAL A 106 -21.79 1.47 -1.88
CA VAL A 106 -23.20 1.51 -1.47
C VAL A 106 -23.63 2.95 -1.19
N SER A 107 -23.68 3.75 -2.26
CA SER A 107 -24.28 5.09 -2.22
C SER A 107 -25.80 5.02 -2.05
N ASN A 108 -26.43 6.12 -1.64
CA ASN A 108 -27.88 6.18 -1.49
C ASN A 108 -28.61 5.85 -2.81
N GLU A 109 -28.04 6.24 -3.95
CA GLU A 109 -28.64 5.98 -5.26
C GLU A 109 -28.39 4.56 -5.75
N PHE A 110 -27.25 3.98 -5.40
CA PHE A 110 -27.02 2.55 -5.61
C PHE A 110 -28.10 1.72 -4.90
N LEU A 111 -28.45 2.04 -3.65
CA LEU A 111 -29.50 1.34 -2.90
C LEU A 111 -30.87 1.38 -3.59
N SER A 112 -31.18 2.47 -4.30
CA SER A 112 -32.43 2.57 -5.07
C SER A 112 -32.46 1.67 -6.31
N ALA A 113 -31.28 1.30 -6.84
CA ALA A 113 -31.10 0.50 -8.05
C ALA A 113 -30.74 -0.98 -7.77
N SER A 114 -30.37 -1.32 -6.54
CA SER A 114 -29.81 -2.64 -6.18
C SER A 114 -30.75 -3.54 -5.37
N SER A 115 -32.03 -3.19 -5.24
CA SER A 115 -32.98 -3.87 -4.34
C SER A 115 -33.21 -5.36 -4.64
N SER A 116 -32.90 -5.81 -5.86
CA SER A 116 -33.06 -7.18 -6.32
C SER A 116 -31.77 -7.99 -6.39
N VAL A 117 -30.60 -7.40 -6.07
CA VAL A 117 -29.30 -8.05 -6.24
C VAL A 117 -28.66 -8.35 -4.87
N PRO A 118 -28.41 -9.63 -4.53
CA PRO A 118 -27.78 -9.97 -3.26
C PRO A 118 -26.28 -9.63 -3.26
N TYR A 119 -25.79 -9.08 -2.15
CA TYR A 119 -24.37 -8.83 -1.90
C TYR A 119 -24.06 -8.88 -0.41
N THR A 120 -22.79 -9.09 -0.06
CA THR A 120 -22.29 -8.94 1.30
C THR A 120 -21.92 -7.49 1.55
N THR A 121 -22.29 -6.93 2.71
CA THR A 121 -21.94 -5.55 3.05
C THR A 121 -20.63 -5.51 3.80
N VAL A 122 -19.63 -4.83 3.25
CA VAL A 122 -18.40 -4.45 3.97
C VAL A 122 -18.61 -3.04 4.54
N LYS A 123 -18.77 -2.94 5.86
CA LYS A 123 -19.07 -1.66 6.52
C LYS A 123 -17.84 -0.74 6.51
N SER A 124 -18.06 0.55 6.25
CA SER A 124 -17.06 1.61 6.43
C SER A 124 -16.43 1.52 7.82
N GLY A 125 -15.11 1.76 7.90
CA GLY A 125 -14.35 1.74 9.15
C GLY A 125 -14.05 0.36 9.72
N THR A 126 -14.37 -0.72 9.01
CA THR A 126 -13.89 -2.07 9.36
C THR A 126 -12.50 -2.32 8.80
N GLU A 127 -11.76 -3.25 9.39
CA GLU A 127 -10.43 -3.67 8.89
C GLU A 127 -10.48 -4.11 7.43
N GLU A 128 -11.54 -4.84 7.03
CA GLU A 128 -11.74 -5.25 5.64
C GLU A 128 -11.95 -4.05 4.72
N PHE A 129 -12.76 -3.06 5.13
CA PHE A 129 -12.93 -1.83 4.37
C PHE A 129 -11.60 -1.09 4.23
N THR A 130 -10.87 -0.90 5.33
CA THR A 130 -9.57 -0.22 5.33
C THR A 130 -8.61 -0.93 4.39
N ARG A 131 -8.55 -2.27 4.40
CA ARG A 131 -7.70 -3.05 3.49
C ARG A 131 -8.05 -2.82 2.03
N LEU A 132 -9.35 -2.83 1.71
CA LEU A 132 -9.86 -2.58 0.36
C LEU A 132 -9.55 -1.15 -0.09
N TRP A 133 -9.77 -0.18 0.79
CA TRP A 133 -9.51 1.23 0.58
C TRP A 133 -8.02 1.50 0.34
N THR A 134 -7.13 0.95 1.18
CA THR A 134 -5.68 1.13 1.06
C THR A 134 -5.15 0.59 -0.27
N THR A 135 -5.71 -0.52 -0.76
CA THR A 135 -5.39 -1.03 -2.10
C THR A 135 -5.79 -0.02 -3.18
N GLY A 136 -6.97 0.59 -3.05
CA GLY A 136 -7.43 1.65 -3.95
C GLY A 136 -6.59 2.92 -3.87
N TRP A 137 -6.18 3.33 -2.67
CA TRP A 137 -5.26 4.45 -2.43
C TRP A 137 -3.93 4.27 -3.16
N TYR A 138 -3.29 3.13 -3.01
CA TYR A 138 -2.03 2.88 -3.72
C TYR A 138 -2.23 2.77 -5.24
N ARG A 139 -3.39 2.29 -5.70
CA ARG A 139 -3.68 2.31 -7.13
C ARG A 139 -3.87 3.73 -7.64
N LEU A 140 -4.54 4.61 -6.90
CA LEU A 140 -4.65 6.03 -7.22
C LEU A 140 -3.26 6.66 -7.36
N LEU A 141 -2.39 6.44 -6.38
CA LEU A 141 -1.03 6.95 -6.40
C LEU A 141 -0.24 6.44 -7.61
N ALA A 142 -0.35 5.15 -7.94
CA ALA A 142 0.31 4.58 -9.12
C ALA A 142 -0.21 5.19 -10.44
N VAL A 143 -1.50 5.50 -10.54
CA VAL A 143 -2.09 6.20 -11.69
C VAL A 143 -1.54 7.61 -11.79
N LEU A 144 -1.50 8.36 -10.69
CA LEU A 144 -0.96 9.72 -10.65
C LEU A 144 0.54 9.77 -10.93
N ASP A 145 1.32 8.81 -10.43
CA ASP A 145 2.74 8.66 -10.74
C ASP A 145 2.96 8.44 -12.24
N ALA A 146 2.15 7.57 -12.86
CA ALA A 146 2.22 7.33 -14.31
C ALA A 146 1.83 8.56 -15.14
N LEU A 147 1.00 9.46 -14.59
CA LEU A 147 0.62 10.73 -15.22
C LEU A 147 1.60 11.88 -14.89
N GLY A 148 2.57 11.68 -14.00
CA GLY A 148 3.45 12.75 -13.50
C GLY A 148 2.71 13.76 -12.60
N MET A 149 1.58 13.37 -12.03
CA MET A 149 0.65 14.24 -11.29
C MET A 149 0.66 14.04 -9.77
N ARG A 150 1.56 13.19 -9.22
CA ARG A 150 1.60 12.91 -7.78
C ARG A 150 1.80 14.16 -6.92
N SER A 151 2.69 15.06 -7.30
CA SER A 151 2.93 16.31 -6.57
C SER A 151 1.73 17.28 -6.61
N GLN A 152 0.82 17.07 -7.56
CA GLN A 152 -0.39 17.87 -7.76
C GLN A 152 -1.63 17.25 -7.12
N LEU A 153 -1.45 16.18 -6.34
CA LEU A 153 -2.50 15.70 -5.45
C LEU A 153 -2.58 16.61 -4.22
N ARG A 154 -3.80 17.00 -3.86
CA ARG A 154 -4.15 17.57 -2.56
C ARG A 154 -5.16 16.69 -1.87
N VAL A 155 -4.93 16.41 -0.60
CA VAL A 155 -5.91 15.78 0.29
C VAL A 155 -6.63 16.87 1.05
N ASN A 156 -7.95 16.94 0.89
CA ASN A 156 -8.79 17.75 1.74
C ASN A 156 -8.90 17.07 3.11
N ARG A 157 -8.11 17.51 4.11
CA ARG A 157 -8.03 16.87 5.44
C ARG A 157 -9.15 17.38 6.34
N VAL A 158 -10.37 17.01 5.98
CA VAL A 158 -11.61 17.41 6.64
C VAL A 158 -12.10 16.37 7.65
N PHE A 159 -12.66 16.83 8.77
CA PHE A 159 -13.35 16.01 9.77
C PHE A 159 -14.80 16.45 9.91
N TRP A 160 -15.67 15.52 10.26
CA TRP A 160 -17.08 15.77 10.56
C TRP A 160 -17.18 16.77 11.72
N ALA A 161 -17.98 17.83 11.52
CA ALA A 161 -18.33 18.79 12.55
C ALA A 161 -19.07 18.10 13.70
N GLU A 162 -18.72 18.44 14.93
CA GLU A 162 -19.41 17.96 16.13
C GLU A 162 -20.59 18.88 16.50
N GLU A 163 -20.54 20.13 16.05
CA GLU A 163 -21.52 21.18 16.33
C GLU A 163 -22.11 21.75 15.04
N CYS A 164 -23.33 22.29 15.15
CA CYS A 164 -24.05 22.97 14.07
C CYS A 164 -24.34 24.42 14.48
N GLU A 165 -24.45 25.35 13.53
CA GLU A 165 -24.76 26.75 13.82
C GLU A 165 -26.02 26.87 14.68
N GLY A 166 -25.85 27.36 15.92
CA GLY A 166 -26.95 27.51 16.88
C GLY A 166 -27.41 26.22 17.59
N SER A 167 -26.73 25.09 17.40
CA SER A 167 -27.05 23.82 18.07
C SER A 167 -25.79 23.01 18.40
N ALA A 168 -25.72 22.46 19.62
CA ALA A 168 -24.62 21.58 20.03
C ALA A 168 -24.65 20.18 19.38
N SER A 169 -25.64 19.88 18.53
CA SER A 169 -25.74 18.61 17.81
C SER A 169 -26.53 18.71 16.49
N PHE A 170 -26.49 17.64 15.70
CA PHE A 170 -27.27 17.45 14.47
C PHE A 170 -28.60 16.68 14.70
N GLY A 171 -29.10 16.68 15.94
CA GLY A 171 -30.32 15.96 16.33
C GLY A 171 -30.21 14.44 16.19
N ASP A 172 -31.35 13.76 16.03
CA ASP A 172 -31.41 12.28 15.98
C ASP A 172 -30.79 11.68 14.71
N SER A 173 -30.48 12.50 13.70
CA SER A 173 -29.91 12.04 12.43
C SER A 173 -28.45 11.62 12.55
N TYR A 174 -27.70 12.20 13.49
CA TYR A 174 -26.29 11.87 13.72
C TYR A 174 -25.98 11.87 15.21
N SER A 175 -25.60 10.71 15.73
CA SER A 175 -25.15 10.60 17.13
C SER A 175 -23.71 11.07 17.29
N SER A 176 -23.38 11.64 18.46
CA SER A 176 -22.01 12.05 18.80
C SER A 176 -21.02 10.89 18.69
N ASN A 177 -21.43 9.67 19.08
CA ASN A 177 -20.61 8.48 18.93
C ASN A 177 -20.37 8.11 17.46
N GLY A 178 -21.37 8.29 16.59
CA GLY A 178 -21.22 8.06 15.15
C GLY A 178 -20.26 9.06 14.51
N ILE A 179 -20.34 10.34 14.90
CA ILE A 179 -19.42 11.39 14.46
C ILE A 179 -18.00 11.08 14.92
N ALA A 180 -17.80 10.73 16.21
CA ALA A 180 -16.50 10.37 16.75
C ALA A 180 -15.90 9.14 16.04
N TYR A 181 -16.72 8.13 15.76
CA TYR A 181 -16.30 6.94 14.99
C TYR A 181 -15.86 7.32 13.57
N ALA A 182 -16.63 8.14 12.87
CA ALA A 182 -16.27 8.62 11.53
C ALA A 182 -14.98 9.44 11.54
N ASN A 183 -14.79 10.32 12.53
CA ASN A 183 -13.58 11.12 12.68
C ASN A 183 -12.35 10.28 13.04
N ASN A 184 -12.49 9.25 13.89
CA ASN A 184 -11.40 8.32 14.15
C ASN A 184 -11.00 7.57 12.86
N PHE A 185 -11.98 7.07 12.11
CA PHE A 185 -11.72 6.39 10.84
C PHE A 185 -11.05 7.31 9.81
N LEU A 186 -11.52 8.55 9.64
CA LEU A 186 -10.84 9.53 8.80
C LEU A 186 -9.40 9.79 9.27
N GLY A 187 -9.17 9.84 10.58
CA GLY A 187 -7.84 9.94 11.17
C GLY A 187 -6.92 8.80 10.74
N GLU A 188 -7.40 7.55 10.78
CA GLU A 188 -6.68 6.38 10.29
C GLU A 188 -6.33 6.49 8.81
N LEU A 189 -7.29 6.90 7.97
CA LEU A 189 -7.05 7.11 6.54
C LEU A 189 -5.99 8.19 6.29
N TYR A 190 -6.06 9.32 7.01
CA TYR A 190 -5.06 10.38 6.91
C TYR A 190 -3.68 9.91 7.34
N SER A 191 -3.59 9.13 8.42
CA SER A 191 -2.31 8.54 8.86
C SER A 191 -1.70 7.60 7.84
N ILE A 192 -2.51 6.93 6.99
CA ILE A 192 -1.99 6.15 5.85
C ILE A 192 -1.48 7.11 4.76
N MET A 193 -2.26 8.13 4.38
CA MET A 193 -1.86 9.09 3.33
C MET A 193 -0.63 9.90 3.69
N GLU A 194 -0.47 10.30 4.96
CA GLU A 194 0.66 11.10 5.48
C GLU A 194 1.99 10.36 5.37
N GLN A 195 1.98 9.04 5.14
CA GLN A 195 3.19 8.27 4.85
C GLN A 195 3.61 8.34 3.38
N ASP A 196 2.67 8.70 2.50
CA ASP A 196 2.85 8.72 1.05
C ASP A 196 3.02 10.13 0.49
N LEU A 197 2.58 11.14 1.23
CA LEU A 197 2.46 12.52 0.75
C LEU A 197 3.19 13.50 1.66
N GLU A 198 3.70 14.56 1.05
CA GLU A 198 4.33 15.65 1.78
C GLU A 198 3.30 16.43 2.60
N PRO A 199 3.68 17.05 3.75
CA PRO A 199 2.77 17.84 4.57
C PRO A 199 2.05 18.95 3.80
N SER A 200 2.70 19.53 2.79
CA SER A 200 2.15 20.57 1.90
C SER A 200 1.02 20.07 1.00
N GLN A 201 0.84 18.76 0.86
CA GLN A 201 -0.23 18.18 0.06
C GLN A 201 -1.54 18.04 0.85
N PHE A 202 -1.59 18.46 2.11
CA PHE A 202 -2.79 18.38 2.95
C PHE A 202 -3.37 19.76 3.21
N ILE A 203 -4.64 19.95 2.84
CA ILE A 203 -5.40 21.14 3.21
C ILE A 203 -5.86 20.98 4.64
N ARG A 204 -5.36 21.83 5.55
CA ARG A 204 -5.64 21.78 6.99
C ARG A 204 -6.50 22.97 7.39
N TYR A 205 -7.31 22.76 8.42
CA TYR A 205 -8.29 23.74 8.91
C TYR A 205 -8.03 24.08 10.38
N PRO A 206 -8.21 25.35 10.78
CA PRO A 206 -8.40 25.70 12.18
C PRO A 206 -9.61 24.95 12.75
N ALA A 207 -9.50 24.47 13.99
CA ALA A 207 -10.55 23.68 14.64
C ALA A 207 -11.92 24.39 14.64
N GLY A 208 -11.94 25.71 14.80
CA GLY A 208 -13.16 26.52 14.80
C GLY A 208 -13.89 26.62 13.45
N LEU A 209 -13.37 26.03 12.37
CA LEU A 209 -14.06 25.98 11.07
C LEU A 209 -14.91 24.73 10.87
N PHE A 210 -14.77 23.70 11.73
CA PHE A 210 -15.59 22.50 11.68
C PHE A 210 -16.96 22.72 12.34
N ILE A 211 -17.73 23.65 11.78
CA ILE A 211 -19.09 23.99 12.22
C ILE A 211 -20.07 23.71 11.08
N GLY A 212 -21.08 22.90 11.37
CA GLY A 212 -22.16 22.62 10.42
C GLY A 212 -23.06 23.83 10.18
N ASP A 213 -23.55 23.99 8.95
CA ASP A 213 -24.52 25.02 8.58
C ASP A 213 -25.94 24.48 8.72
N ALA A 214 -26.68 25.04 9.69
CA ALA A 214 -28.08 24.67 9.95
C ALA A 214 -29.01 24.96 8.75
N ARG A 215 -28.60 25.84 7.84
CA ARG A 215 -29.35 26.27 6.64
C ARG A 215 -28.66 25.86 5.35
N HIS A 216 -27.78 24.85 5.40
CA HIS A 216 -27.11 24.37 4.21
C HIS A 216 -28.12 23.92 3.14
N LYS A 217 -27.81 24.17 1.86
CA LYS A 217 -28.69 23.83 0.71
C LYS A 217 -29.06 22.34 0.59
N TRP A 218 -28.29 21.46 1.24
CA TRP A 218 -28.52 20.01 1.27
C TRP A 218 -29.08 19.52 2.62
N GLY A 219 -29.50 20.45 3.49
CA GLY A 219 -29.93 20.16 4.86
C GLY A 219 -28.77 20.09 5.86
N PRO A 220 -29.06 20.14 7.17
CA PRO A 220 -28.04 20.08 8.21
C PRO A 220 -27.35 18.71 8.25
N SER A 221 -26.02 18.71 8.27
CA SER A 221 -25.19 17.49 8.34
C SER A 221 -23.80 17.84 8.91
N PRO A 222 -23.12 16.92 9.63
CA PRO A 222 -21.76 17.12 10.13
C PRO A 222 -20.71 17.37 9.03
N PHE A 223 -21.04 17.11 7.76
CA PHE A 223 -20.18 17.40 6.60
C PHE A 223 -20.80 18.45 5.68
N HIS A 224 -21.66 19.33 6.20
CA HIS A 224 -22.19 20.49 5.49
C HIS A 224 -21.82 21.75 6.28
N TYR A 225 -20.68 22.35 5.97
CA TYR A 225 -20.06 23.37 6.81
C TYR A 225 -20.59 24.78 6.51
N THR A 226 -20.30 25.71 7.43
CA THR A 226 -20.53 27.14 7.19
C THR A 226 -19.67 27.70 6.06
N LYS A 227 -20.07 28.86 5.51
CA LYS A 227 -19.35 29.56 4.43
C LYS A 227 -17.85 29.77 4.73
N ALA A 228 -17.49 29.98 6.00
CA ALA A 228 -16.10 30.22 6.41
C ALA A 228 -15.18 29.03 6.09
N PHE A 229 -15.67 27.80 6.25
CA PHE A 229 -14.94 26.58 5.91
C PHE A 229 -14.56 26.53 4.43
N TYR A 230 -15.54 26.78 3.55
CA TYR A 230 -15.32 26.72 2.10
C TYR A 230 -14.41 27.85 1.60
N LEU A 231 -14.51 29.06 2.16
CA LEU A 231 -13.59 30.15 1.84
C LEU A 231 -12.15 29.84 2.28
N HIS A 232 -11.96 29.16 3.42
CA HIS A 232 -10.65 28.70 3.84
C HIS A 232 -10.06 27.71 2.83
N PHE A 233 -10.84 26.70 2.42
CA PHE A 233 -10.44 25.74 1.38
C PHE A 233 -9.99 26.43 0.09
N LEU A 234 -10.79 27.37 -0.43
CA LEU A 234 -10.45 28.11 -1.65
C LEU A 234 -9.14 28.88 -1.51
N SER A 235 -8.90 29.50 -0.36
CA SER A 235 -7.67 30.27 -0.14
C SER A 235 -6.42 29.38 -0.15
N GLN A 236 -6.50 28.15 0.37
CA GLN A 236 -5.41 27.18 0.36
C GLN A 236 -5.13 26.66 -1.05
N ILE A 237 -6.17 26.36 -1.83
CA ILE A 237 -6.01 25.91 -3.22
C ILE A 237 -5.43 27.02 -4.11
N ALA A 238 -5.87 28.28 -3.91
CA ALA A 238 -5.38 29.42 -4.68
C ALA A 238 -3.92 29.75 -4.38
N SER A 239 -3.48 29.64 -3.11
CA SER A 239 -2.07 29.84 -2.73
C SER A 239 -1.13 28.75 -3.25
N ASP A 240 -1.67 27.57 -3.57
CA ASP A 240 -0.95 26.39 -4.03
C ASP A 240 -0.91 26.24 -5.56
N ALA A 241 -1.40 27.22 -6.32
CA ALA A 241 -1.27 27.23 -7.77
C ALA A 241 0.21 27.02 -8.14
N PRO A 242 0.55 25.97 -8.92
CA PRO A 242 1.92 25.51 -9.03
C PRO A 242 2.81 26.63 -9.62
N PRO A 243 3.94 26.98 -8.97
CA PRO A 243 4.94 27.77 -9.64
C PRO A 243 5.48 26.96 -10.84
N PRO A 244 5.98 27.62 -11.91
CA PRO A 244 6.61 26.92 -13.03
C PRO A 244 7.71 25.98 -12.49
N PRO A 245 7.89 24.80 -13.09
CA PRO A 245 8.61 23.69 -12.48
C PRO A 245 10.04 24.12 -12.14
N ALA A 246 10.35 24.15 -10.84
CA ALA A 246 11.70 24.37 -10.33
C ALA A 246 12.06 23.21 -9.41
N VAL A 247 13.19 22.57 -9.72
CA VAL A 247 13.82 21.51 -8.93
C VAL A 247 14.26 22.08 -7.58
N ARG A 248 13.79 21.51 -6.46
CA ARG A 248 14.44 21.71 -5.16
C ARG A 248 14.36 20.48 -4.24
N HIS A 249 15.50 20.23 -3.61
CA HIS A 249 15.69 19.43 -2.40
C HIS A 249 15.42 20.28 -1.17
N ILE A 250 14.76 19.73 -0.13
CA ILE A 250 14.78 20.26 1.25
C ILE A 250 14.71 19.07 2.23
N GLU A 251 15.60 19.11 3.24
CA GLU A 251 15.63 18.25 4.44
C GLU A 251 14.73 18.86 5.53
N ASP A 252 14.13 18.06 6.41
CA ASP A 252 13.46 18.60 7.60
C ASP A 252 13.47 17.71 8.85
N ALA A 253 13.27 18.41 9.97
CA ALA A 253 13.62 18.13 11.35
C ALA A 253 12.77 17.08 12.11
N VAL A 254 13.39 16.57 13.18
CA VAL A 254 12.89 15.60 14.18
C VAL A 254 11.93 16.25 15.17
N TRP A 255 10.85 15.57 15.58
CA TRP A 255 10.20 15.72 16.91
C TRP A 255 9.30 14.53 17.32
N GLU A 256 9.02 14.46 18.63
CA GLU A 256 8.83 13.29 19.51
C GLU A 256 7.42 12.68 19.67
N HIS A 257 7.45 11.45 20.21
CA HIS A 257 6.42 10.44 20.49
C HIS A 257 5.43 10.74 21.63
N MET A 258 4.20 10.23 21.50
CA MET A 258 3.41 9.50 22.54
C MET A 258 2.36 8.66 21.76
N GLY A 259 2.11 7.35 21.90
CA GLY A 259 2.36 6.34 22.92
C GLY A 259 1.03 5.60 23.16
N ALA A 260 0.77 4.46 22.50
CA ALA A 260 -0.31 3.53 22.89
C ALA A 260 -0.09 2.10 22.36
N THR A 261 -0.51 1.12 23.16
CA THR A 261 -0.07 -0.28 23.23
C THR A 261 -0.86 -1.25 22.35
N ALA A 262 -0.18 -2.30 21.90
CA ALA A 262 -0.70 -3.40 21.08
C ALA A 262 -1.63 -4.35 21.85
N ALA A 263 -2.69 -4.85 21.19
CA ALA A 263 -3.35 -6.10 21.56
C ALA A 263 -4.18 -6.72 20.42
N GLU A 264 -3.86 -7.99 20.17
CA GLU A 264 -4.73 -9.13 19.81
C GLU A 264 -5.34 -9.30 18.40
N ARG A 265 -4.82 -10.36 17.76
CA ARG A 265 -5.21 -10.95 16.48
C ARG A 265 -6.56 -11.64 16.57
N VAL A 266 -7.45 -11.36 15.62
CA VAL A 266 -8.68 -12.15 15.40
C VAL A 266 -8.68 -12.71 13.99
N ARG A 267 -8.81 -14.05 13.88
CA ARG A 267 -9.06 -14.77 12.62
C ARG A 267 -10.54 -14.62 12.26
N GLY A 268 -10.85 -14.09 11.08
CA GLY A 268 -12.18 -14.12 10.46
C GLY A 268 -12.28 -15.16 9.33
N PRO A 269 -13.49 -15.64 8.97
CA PRO A 269 -13.68 -16.86 8.18
C PRO A 269 -13.85 -16.61 6.66
N ASN A 270 -13.27 -17.54 5.90
CA ASN A 270 -13.45 -17.88 4.47
C ASN A 270 -14.55 -17.16 3.68
N SER A 271 -14.13 -16.41 2.65
CA SER A 271 -14.91 -16.21 1.42
C SER A 271 -14.42 -17.18 0.35
N ALA A 272 -15.37 -17.89 -0.27
CA ALA A 272 -15.13 -18.95 -1.23
C ALA A 272 -14.77 -18.39 -2.61
N VAL A 273 -13.50 -18.02 -2.81
CA VAL A 273 -12.84 -18.24 -4.09
C VAL A 273 -12.49 -19.72 -4.12
N VAL A 274 -12.70 -20.42 -5.24
CA VAL A 274 -12.22 -21.81 -5.38
C VAL A 274 -10.70 -21.77 -5.26
N ASP A 275 -10.21 -21.98 -4.05
CA ASP A 275 -8.81 -21.93 -3.66
C ASP A 275 -8.08 -22.96 -4.50
N ALA A 276 -7.24 -22.51 -5.43
CA ALA A 276 -6.44 -23.45 -6.19
C ALA A 276 -5.51 -24.12 -5.16
N PRO A 277 -5.58 -25.46 -4.97
CA PRO A 277 -4.90 -26.08 -3.85
C PRO A 277 -3.41 -25.80 -3.92
N VAL A 278 -2.83 -25.28 -2.83
CA VAL A 278 -1.40 -25.06 -2.73
C VAL A 278 -0.69 -26.40 -2.88
N ARG A 279 0.13 -26.53 -3.92
CA ARG A 279 0.93 -27.73 -4.14
C ARG A 279 2.29 -27.55 -3.48
N HIS A 280 2.62 -28.45 -2.57
CA HIS A 280 3.93 -28.48 -1.93
C HIS A 280 4.89 -29.38 -2.71
N TYR A 281 6.10 -28.87 -2.92
CA TYR A 281 7.15 -29.53 -3.66
C TYR A 281 8.41 -29.63 -2.81
N VAL A 282 9.20 -30.65 -3.09
CA VAL A 282 10.51 -30.88 -2.48
C VAL A 282 11.54 -31.04 -3.58
N HIS A 283 12.55 -30.18 -3.58
CA HIS A 283 13.69 -30.27 -4.49
C HIS A 283 14.92 -30.75 -3.71
N THR A 284 15.49 -31.90 -4.11
CA THR A 284 16.62 -32.51 -3.41
C THR A 284 17.94 -32.06 -4.04
N TYR A 285 18.87 -31.56 -3.22
CA TYR A 285 20.22 -31.18 -3.65
C TYR A 285 21.23 -31.52 -2.55
N LEU A 286 22.38 -32.10 -2.87
CA LEU A 286 23.44 -32.44 -1.89
C LEU A 286 22.93 -33.16 -0.61
N LYS A 287 21.95 -34.07 -0.75
CA LYS A 287 21.25 -34.77 0.36
C LYS A 287 20.46 -33.86 1.31
N ARG A 288 20.24 -32.60 0.93
CA ARG A 288 19.36 -31.64 1.56
C ARG A 288 18.11 -31.46 0.72
N HIS A 289 17.10 -30.85 1.31
CA HIS A 289 15.83 -30.58 0.64
C HIS A 289 15.61 -29.07 0.60
N LEU A 290 15.03 -28.57 -0.48
CA LEU A 290 14.43 -27.24 -0.58
C LEU A 290 12.93 -27.46 -0.69
N VAL A 291 12.15 -26.86 0.20
CA VAL A 291 10.69 -27.01 0.24
C VAL A 291 10.05 -25.71 -0.21
N TYR A 292 9.03 -25.81 -1.05
CA TYR A 292 8.26 -24.65 -1.51
C TYR A 292 6.81 -25.02 -1.78
N GLY A 293 5.91 -24.05 -1.61
CA GLY A 293 4.51 -24.14 -2.02
C GLY A 293 4.27 -23.34 -3.29
N VAL A 294 3.40 -23.83 -4.18
CA VAL A 294 2.96 -23.08 -5.36
C VAL A 294 1.44 -23.00 -5.36
N HIS A 295 0.93 -21.78 -5.37
CA HIS A 295 -0.45 -21.47 -5.72
C HIS A 295 -0.49 -21.07 -7.19
N GLU A 296 -0.97 -21.98 -8.05
CA GLU A 296 -0.85 -21.86 -9.50
C GLU A 296 -1.93 -20.90 -10.07
N ARG A 297 -1.52 -19.87 -10.81
CA ARG A 297 -2.39 -19.05 -11.67
C ARG A 297 -1.73 -18.81 -13.03
N PRO A 298 -1.63 -19.83 -13.90
CA PRO A 298 -0.82 -19.76 -15.11
C PRO A 298 -1.24 -18.64 -16.08
N LEU A 299 -2.53 -18.30 -16.10
CA LEU A 299 -3.09 -17.28 -17.00
C LEU A 299 -2.72 -15.83 -16.61
N SER A 300 -2.33 -15.59 -15.36
CA SER A 300 -1.95 -14.26 -14.88
C SER A 300 -0.72 -13.69 -15.59
N ARG A 301 0.14 -14.56 -16.15
CA ARG A 301 1.47 -14.22 -16.67
C ARG A 301 2.33 -13.43 -15.65
N ARG A 302 2.06 -13.61 -14.36
CA ARG A 302 2.85 -13.04 -13.25
C ARG A 302 3.27 -14.15 -12.30
N ILE A 303 4.44 -14.01 -11.70
CA ILE A 303 4.94 -14.92 -10.65
C ILE A 303 5.54 -14.13 -9.50
N VAL A 304 5.18 -14.52 -8.28
CA VAL A 304 5.62 -13.86 -7.03
C VAL A 304 6.37 -14.88 -6.19
N PHE A 305 7.68 -14.69 -6.05
CA PHE A 305 8.52 -15.47 -5.15
C PHE A 305 8.52 -14.81 -3.76
N VAL A 306 7.84 -15.45 -2.81
CA VAL A 306 7.74 -14.99 -1.43
C VAL A 306 8.81 -15.67 -0.59
N PHE A 307 9.72 -14.88 -0.04
CA PHE A 307 10.77 -15.35 0.87
C PHE A 307 10.33 -15.22 2.32
N PRO A 308 10.65 -16.22 3.17
CA PRO A 308 10.15 -16.27 4.54
C PRO A 308 10.94 -15.34 5.45
N GLY A 309 10.24 -14.74 6.42
CA GLY A 309 10.84 -13.97 7.52
C GLY A 309 11.52 -14.86 8.57
N LEU A 310 11.88 -14.25 9.70
CA LEU A 310 12.33 -14.97 10.89
C LEU A 310 11.11 -15.48 11.68
N ASP A 311 11.12 -16.74 12.10
CA ASP A 311 10.16 -17.24 13.09
C ASP A 311 10.77 -17.11 14.49
N SER A 312 9.97 -16.75 15.48
CA SER A 312 10.39 -16.71 16.89
C SER A 312 10.24 -18.06 17.58
N THR A 313 9.60 -19.04 16.92
CA THR A 313 9.40 -20.40 17.46
C THR A 313 10.38 -21.39 16.82
N PRO A 314 11.32 -21.98 17.58
CA PRO A 314 12.25 -22.97 17.05
C PRO A 314 11.55 -24.18 16.42
N GLY A 315 12.08 -24.64 15.28
CA GLY A 315 11.56 -25.84 14.59
C GLY A 315 10.28 -25.58 13.78
N PHE A 316 9.79 -24.34 13.75
CA PHE A 316 8.69 -23.92 12.89
C PHE A 316 9.20 -22.89 11.88
N THR A 317 8.86 -23.09 10.61
CA THR A 317 9.13 -22.11 9.56
C THR A 317 7.78 -21.65 9.03
N ARG A 318 7.22 -20.58 9.61
CA ARG A 318 6.02 -19.94 9.06
C ARG A 318 6.24 -19.54 7.62
N MET A 319 5.25 -19.86 6.80
CA MET A 319 5.11 -19.27 5.47
C MET A 319 4.69 -17.82 5.67
N SER A 320 5.57 -16.88 5.37
CA SER A 320 5.20 -15.47 5.37
C SER A 320 4.19 -15.21 4.27
N TYR A 321 3.14 -14.44 4.57
CA TYR A 321 2.14 -13.98 3.60
C TYR A 321 1.42 -15.11 2.85
N GLU A 322 0.99 -16.16 3.55
CA GLU A 322 0.28 -17.32 2.97
C GLU A 322 -0.97 -16.89 2.17
N HIS A 323 -1.70 -15.90 2.67
CA HIS A 323 -2.90 -15.34 2.03
C HIS A 323 -2.65 -14.79 0.61
N PHE A 324 -1.41 -14.44 0.24
CA PHE A 324 -1.09 -13.99 -1.13
C PHE A 324 -1.48 -15.00 -2.21
N GLY A 325 -1.43 -16.32 -1.92
CA GLY A 325 -1.85 -17.32 -2.89
C GLY A 325 -3.32 -17.12 -3.31
N ALA A 326 -4.20 -17.03 -2.32
CA ALA A 326 -5.64 -16.87 -2.52
C ALA A 326 -6.02 -15.49 -3.08
N GLU A 327 -5.26 -14.45 -2.76
CA GLU A 327 -5.64 -13.07 -3.07
C GLU A 327 -5.04 -12.52 -4.38
N LEU A 328 -3.77 -12.80 -4.70
CA LEU A 328 -3.08 -12.14 -5.81
C LEU A 328 -3.48 -12.71 -7.19
N ASP A 329 -3.56 -11.84 -8.20
CA ASP A 329 -3.60 -12.26 -9.62
C ASP A 329 -2.19 -12.57 -10.14
N ALA A 330 -1.59 -13.62 -9.55
CA ALA A 330 -0.27 -14.13 -9.89
C ALA A 330 -0.14 -15.62 -9.50
N THR A 331 0.78 -16.33 -10.15
CA THR A 331 1.29 -17.59 -9.58
C THR A 331 2.17 -17.25 -8.38
N VAL A 332 1.82 -17.72 -7.19
CA VAL A 332 2.57 -17.39 -5.96
C VAL A 332 3.39 -18.59 -5.52
N VAL A 333 4.70 -18.37 -5.33
CA VAL A 333 5.67 -19.38 -4.93
C VAL A 333 6.24 -18.98 -3.57
N HIS A 334 5.84 -19.71 -2.53
CA HIS A 334 6.35 -19.50 -1.19
C HIS A 334 7.52 -20.44 -0.91
N LEU A 335 8.70 -19.88 -0.71
CA LEU A 335 9.92 -20.62 -0.39
C LEU A 335 10.01 -20.87 1.13
N LYS A 336 10.49 -22.05 1.54
CA LYS A 336 10.77 -22.35 2.95
C LYS A 336 12.27 -22.41 3.22
N ASP A 337 12.70 -21.57 4.16
CA ASP A 337 14.05 -21.57 4.71
C ASP A 337 14.09 -22.39 6.01
N HIS A 338 14.19 -23.70 5.85
CA HIS A 338 14.14 -24.70 6.93
C HIS A 338 15.53 -25.27 7.28
N PHE A 339 16.60 -24.54 6.94
CA PHE A 339 17.96 -24.93 7.27
C PHE A 339 18.31 -24.46 8.69
N GLY A 340 18.43 -25.39 9.62
CA GLY A 340 18.55 -25.07 11.05
C GLY A 340 17.22 -24.61 11.65
N ALA A 341 17.24 -24.07 12.86
CA ALA A 341 16.01 -23.70 13.56
C ALA A 341 15.37 -22.39 13.06
N HIS A 342 16.18 -21.46 12.53
CA HIS A 342 15.74 -20.11 12.11
C HIS A 342 16.00 -19.80 10.63
N GLY A 343 16.57 -20.76 9.89
CA GLY A 343 16.95 -20.59 8.50
C GLY A 343 18.34 -19.97 8.32
N CYS A 344 18.69 -19.75 7.06
CA CYS A 344 20.01 -19.33 6.60
C CYS A 344 19.96 -18.25 5.50
N TYR A 345 18.84 -17.53 5.40
CA TYR A 345 18.53 -16.56 4.35
C TYR A 345 18.49 -17.17 2.94
N LEU A 346 18.53 -18.51 2.86
CA LEU A 346 18.84 -19.25 1.64
C LEU A 346 20.15 -18.75 0.98
N LEU A 347 21.08 -18.15 1.72
CA LEU A 347 22.34 -17.61 1.17
C LEU A 347 23.51 -18.57 1.36
N SER A 348 23.57 -19.30 2.46
CA SER A 348 24.69 -20.22 2.74
C SER A 348 24.23 -21.25 3.75
N VAL A 349 24.60 -22.50 3.58
CA VAL A 349 24.31 -23.57 4.54
C VAL A 349 25.61 -24.21 4.98
N ALA A 350 26.01 -23.96 6.22
CA ALA A 350 27.28 -24.41 6.80
C ALA A 350 28.52 -24.03 5.96
N GLY A 351 28.59 -22.77 5.54
CA GLY A 351 29.65 -22.20 4.70
C GLY A 351 29.50 -22.50 3.20
N ASP A 352 28.54 -23.34 2.81
CA ASP A 352 28.30 -23.72 1.43
C ASP A 352 27.22 -22.84 0.76
N SER A 353 27.60 -22.12 -0.30
CA SER A 353 26.72 -21.24 -1.07
C SER A 353 25.94 -21.93 -2.19
N GLN A 354 26.08 -23.26 -2.39
CA GLN A 354 25.36 -24.00 -3.44
C GLN A 354 23.83 -23.89 -3.35
N ILE A 355 23.27 -23.62 -2.17
CA ILE A 355 21.84 -23.33 -2.02
C ILE A 355 21.37 -22.19 -2.94
N ARG A 356 22.23 -21.18 -3.20
CA ARG A 356 21.93 -20.07 -4.12
C ARG A 356 21.67 -20.56 -5.53
N ASN A 357 22.49 -21.47 -6.02
CA ASN A 357 22.36 -22.03 -7.37
C ASN A 357 21.07 -22.84 -7.50
N VAL A 358 20.71 -23.59 -6.45
CA VAL A 358 19.50 -24.41 -6.41
C VAL A 358 18.26 -23.55 -6.45
N VAL A 359 18.17 -22.53 -5.58
CA VAL A 359 17.02 -21.60 -5.56
C VAL A 359 16.95 -20.81 -6.87
N LEU A 360 18.09 -20.34 -7.41
CA LEU A 360 18.12 -19.63 -8.68
C LEU A 360 17.68 -20.51 -9.86
N SER A 361 18.06 -21.78 -9.86
CA SER A 361 17.60 -22.76 -10.87
C SER A 361 16.10 -22.96 -10.78
N LEU A 362 15.57 -23.16 -9.57
CA LEU A 362 14.13 -23.27 -9.33
C LEU A 362 13.37 -22.03 -9.82
N VAL A 363 13.86 -20.83 -9.50
CA VAL A 363 13.28 -19.56 -9.95
C VAL A 363 13.18 -19.53 -11.48
N ARG A 364 14.29 -19.86 -12.18
CA ARG A 364 14.32 -19.87 -13.66
C ARG A 364 13.40 -20.94 -14.25
N GLU A 365 13.36 -22.13 -13.65
CA GLU A 365 12.48 -23.22 -14.07
C GLU A 365 11.02 -22.81 -13.98
N LEU A 366 10.58 -22.23 -12.86
CA LEU A 366 9.19 -21.83 -12.66
C LEU A 366 8.79 -20.65 -13.57
N ILE A 367 9.68 -19.67 -13.76
CA ILE A 367 9.45 -18.58 -14.73
C ILE A 367 9.24 -19.14 -16.13
N ALA A 368 10.09 -20.07 -16.57
CA ALA A 368 9.98 -20.71 -17.88
C ALA A 368 8.70 -21.55 -18.00
N ARG A 369 8.40 -22.36 -16.98
CA ARG A 369 7.21 -23.23 -16.92
C ARG A 369 5.90 -22.45 -17.11
N TYR A 370 5.81 -21.28 -16.48
CA TYR A 370 4.60 -20.44 -16.58
C TYR A 370 4.71 -19.34 -17.65
N SER A 371 5.76 -19.35 -18.48
CA SER A 371 5.96 -18.39 -19.58
C SER A 371 5.83 -16.93 -19.14
N VAL A 372 6.38 -16.61 -17.96
CA VAL A 372 6.25 -15.29 -17.35
C VAL A 372 7.28 -14.33 -17.96
N PRO A 373 6.86 -13.18 -18.50
CA PRO A 373 7.80 -12.19 -19.04
C PRO A 373 8.56 -11.48 -17.90
N PRO A 374 9.72 -10.85 -18.17
CA PRO A 374 10.56 -10.24 -17.13
C PRO A 374 9.85 -9.24 -16.21
N GLU A 375 8.91 -8.46 -16.75
CA GLU A 375 8.10 -7.49 -16.01
C GLU A 375 7.05 -8.13 -15.09
N GLY A 376 6.72 -9.41 -15.32
CA GLY A 376 5.79 -10.20 -14.51
C GLY A 376 6.47 -10.98 -13.38
N VAL A 377 7.79 -10.82 -13.18
CA VAL A 377 8.55 -11.53 -12.15
C VAL A 377 8.72 -10.65 -10.91
N TYR A 378 8.32 -11.15 -9.75
CA TYR A 378 8.38 -10.44 -8.47
C TYR A 378 9.15 -11.24 -7.42
N PHE A 379 10.04 -10.59 -6.68
CA PHE A 379 10.76 -11.14 -5.53
C PHE A 379 10.40 -10.34 -4.31
N VAL A 380 9.79 -10.97 -3.31
CA VAL A 380 9.14 -10.23 -2.23
C VAL A 380 9.43 -10.86 -0.87
N GLY A 381 9.62 -10.00 0.13
CA GLY A 381 9.76 -10.44 1.52
C GLY A 381 10.08 -9.27 2.45
N THR A 382 9.98 -9.53 3.75
CA THR A 382 10.37 -8.58 4.80
C THR A 382 11.45 -9.15 5.69
N SER A 383 12.24 -8.30 6.34
CA SER A 383 13.34 -8.74 7.20
C SER A 383 14.21 -9.76 6.46
N LYS A 384 14.35 -10.99 6.98
CA LYS A 384 15.13 -12.07 6.38
C LYS A 384 14.72 -12.34 4.93
N GLY A 385 13.41 -12.31 4.70
CA GLY A 385 12.82 -12.47 3.39
C GLY A 385 13.14 -11.30 2.47
N GLY A 386 13.21 -10.08 2.98
CA GLY A 386 13.59 -8.88 2.21
C GLY A 386 15.03 -8.96 1.71
N THR A 387 15.96 -9.38 2.56
CA THR A 387 17.36 -9.65 2.18
C THR A 387 17.47 -10.73 1.11
N SER A 388 16.70 -11.81 1.27
CA SER A 388 16.64 -12.90 0.30
C SER A 388 16.06 -12.42 -1.04
N ALA A 389 14.98 -11.64 -1.01
CA ALA A 389 14.36 -11.06 -2.20
C ALA A 389 15.33 -10.17 -2.99
N LEU A 390 16.11 -9.33 -2.30
CA LEU A 390 17.19 -8.53 -2.90
C LEU A 390 18.24 -9.43 -3.56
N ALA A 391 18.76 -10.41 -2.82
CA ALA A 391 19.80 -11.31 -3.31
C ALA A 391 19.37 -12.05 -4.58
N TYR A 392 18.18 -12.66 -4.56
CA TYR A 392 17.69 -13.47 -5.66
C TYR A 392 17.20 -12.64 -6.85
N GLY A 393 16.63 -11.45 -6.63
CA GLY A 393 16.33 -10.51 -7.71
C GLY A 393 17.59 -10.07 -8.47
N LEU A 394 18.66 -9.76 -7.75
CA LEU A 394 19.96 -9.41 -8.34
C LEU A 394 20.59 -10.58 -9.09
N MET A 395 20.68 -11.76 -8.47
CA MET A 395 21.22 -12.97 -9.11
C MET A 395 20.43 -13.41 -10.33
N HIS A 396 19.11 -13.21 -10.32
CA HIS A 396 18.25 -13.44 -11.48
C HIS A 396 18.51 -12.43 -12.60
N GLY A 397 18.73 -11.15 -12.25
CA GLY A 397 19.14 -10.09 -13.18
C GLY A 397 18.00 -9.22 -13.71
N SER A 398 16.75 -9.56 -13.41
CA SER A 398 15.54 -8.81 -13.83
C SER A 398 14.40 -9.01 -12.84
N GLY A 399 13.22 -8.44 -13.13
CA GLY A 399 12.05 -8.49 -12.27
C GLY A 399 11.95 -7.32 -11.30
N ARG A 400 10.93 -7.35 -10.45
CA ARG A 400 10.64 -6.34 -9.44
C ARG A 400 10.92 -6.91 -8.05
N VAL A 401 11.79 -6.25 -7.31
CA VAL A 401 12.05 -6.60 -5.91
C VAL A 401 11.26 -5.65 -5.02
N ILE A 402 10.48 -6.19 -4.10
CA ILE A 402 9.81 -5.41 -3.04
C ILE A 402 10.31 -5.98 -1.71
N ALA A 403 11.06 -5.17 -0.96
CA ALA A 403 11.70 -5.59 0.28
C ALA A 403 11.30 -4.65 1.43
N GLY A 404 10.64 -5.16 2.46
CA GLY A 404 10.38 -4.39 3.68
C GLY A 404 11.47 -4.64 4.72
N GLU A 405 12.12 -3.59 5.21
CA GLU A 405 13.17 -3.67 6.24
C GLU A 405 14.17 -4.82 6.07
N PRO A 406 14.87 -4.91 4.92
CA PRO A 406 15.86 -5.97 4.69
C PRO A 406 17.06 -5.83 5.65
N GLN A 407 17.52 -6.92 6.29
CA GLN A 407 18.81 -6.93 7.01
C GLN A 407 19.97 -7.09 6.03
N VAL A 408 20.63 -5.99 5.70
CA VAL A 408 21.74 -5.96 4.73
C VAL A 408 23.07 -6.23 5.41
N ALA A 409 23.33 -5.56 6.54
CA ALA A 409 24.50 -5.77 7.37
C ALA A 409 24.27 -6.94 8.35
N LEU A 410 24.34 -8.17 7.84
CA LEU A 410 24.04 -9.39 8.60
C LEU A 410 25.01 -9.65 9.76
N GLY A 411 26.28 -9.28 9.63
CA GLY A 411 27.25 -9.37 10.72
C GLY A 411 26.87 -8.44 11.86
N ASN A 412 26.56 -7.19 11.56
CA ASN A 412 26.04 -6.26 12.56
C ASN A 412 24.73 -6.79 13.18
N PHE A 413 23.84 -7.37 12.38
CA PHE A 413 22.57 -7.92 12.88
C PHE A 413 22.73 -9.15 13.80
N LEU A 414 23.68 -10.04 13.51
CA LEU A 414 23.87 -11.29 14.24
C LEU A 414 24.85 -11.17 15.41
N TYR A 415 25.76 -10.19 15.38
CA TYR A 415 26.88 -10.07 16.33
C TYR A 415 26.93 -8.69 17.02
N HIS A 416 25.81 -7.97 17.12
CA HIS A 416 25.78 -6.63 17.76
C HIS A 416 25.99 -6.66 19.29
N SER A 417 25.69 -7.77 19.97
CA SER A 417 25.88 -7.91 21.43
C SER A 417 26.90 -9.00 21.76
N ALA A 418 27.63 -8.79 22.86
CA ALA A 418 28.54 -9.81 23.41
C ALA A 418 27.76 -11.05 23.87
N ASP A 419 26.58 -10.83 24.47
CA ASP A 419 25.61 -11.87 24.80
C ASP A 419 24.67 -12.06 23.61
N GLN A 420 25.03 -12.98 22.70
CA GLN A 420 24.18 -13.28 21.54
C GLN A 420 22.92 -14.03 21.97
N LEU A 421 21.77 -13.56 21.47
CA LEU A 421 20.49 -14.25 21.61
C LEU A 421 20.53 -15.61 20.87
N GLU A 422 19.75 -16.58 21.35
CA GLU A 422 19.78 -17.95 20.80
C GLU A 422 19.44 -18.00 19.31
N TRP A 423 18.49 -17.18 18.87
CA TRP A 423 18.12 -17.09 17.46
C TRP A 423 19.28 -16.56 16.59
N GLN A 424 20.09 -15.62 17.10
CA GLN A 424 21.27 -15.10 16.39
C GLN A 424 22.33 -16.19 16.21
N ARG A 425 22.63 -16.90 17.31
CA ARG A 425 23.55 -18.04 17.30
C ARG A 425 23.07 -19.14 16.36
N SER A 426 21.77 -19.40 16.34
CA SER A 426 21.16 -20.41 15.47
C SER A 426 21.31 -20.05 13.99
N ILE A 427 21.05 -18.80 13.59
CA ILE A 427 21.26 -18.34 12.21
C ILE A 427 22.73 -18.39 11.84
N ALA A 428 23.62 -17.86 12.69
CA ALA A 428 25.06 -17.89 12.46
C ALA A 428 25.56 -19.33 12.24
N TYR A 429 25.11 -20.26 13.07
CA TYR A 429 25.41 -21.68 12.92
C TYR A 429 24.86 -22.26 11.61
N ALA A 430 23.62 -21.91 11.22
CA ALA A 430 23.05 -22.37 9.95
C ALA A 430 23.83 -21.85 8.74
N ILE A 431 24.30 -20.59 8.78
CA ILE A 431 25.04 -19.94 7.70
C ILE A 431 26.48 -20.46 7.60
N PHE A 432 27.20 -20.58 8.73
CA PHE A 432 28.65 -20.83 8.78
C PHE A 432 29.03 -22.22 9.29
N GLY A 433 28.11 -22.97 9.89
CA GLY A 433 28.37 -24.27 10.51
C GLY A 433 29.05 -24.18 11.89
N ARG A 434 29.25 -22.95 12.38
CA ARG A 434 29.82 -22.62 13.68
C ARG A 434 29.28 -21.27 14.16
N VAL A 435 29.50 -20.97 15.44
CA VAL A 435 29.24 -19.64 16.01
C VAL A 435 30.58 -19.08 16.46
N ASP A 436 31.12 -18.15 15.67
CA ASP A 436 32.39 -17.49 15.94
C ASP A 436 32.22 -15.97 15.71
N PRO A 437 32.49 -15.11 16.70
CA PRO A 437 32.40 -13.66 16.54
C PRO A 437 33.27 -13.10 15.39
N ARG A 438 34.33 -13.83 15.01
CA ARG A 438 35.20 -13.48 13.87
C ARG A 438 34.50 -13.62 12.52
N ASP A 439 33.36 -14.33 12.46
CA ASP A 439 32.56 -14.45 11.23
C ASP A 439 31.67 -13.21 10.97
N ARG A 440 31.73 -12.17 11.83
CA ARG A 440 30.97 -10.92 11.65
C ARG A 440 31.22 -10.27 10.29
N GLU A 441 32.48 -10.06 9.91
CA GLU A 441 32.82 -9.45 8.61
C GLU A 441 32.39 -10.34 7.43
N ASN A 442 32.55 -11.65 7.56
CA ASN A 442 32.10 -12.61 6.55
C ASN A 442 30.58 -12.55 6.37
N ALA A 443 29.82 -12.37 7.46
CA ALA A 443 28.36 -12.22 7.42
C ALA A 443 27.95 -10.91 6.76
N ASP A 444 28.56 -9.79 7.13
CA ASP A 444 28.32 -8.49 6.49
C ASP A 444 28.65 -8.51 5.00
N GLY A 445 29.63 -9.32 4.57
CA GLY A 445 30.03 -9.46 3.17
C GLY A 445 29.10 -10.31 2.28
N LEU A 446 28.13 -11.04 2.85
CA LEU A 446 27.30 -11.98 2.08
C LEU A 446 26.47 -11.31 0.98
N LEU A 447 25.76 -10.22 1.30
CA LEU A 447 24.94 -9.49 0.33
C LEU A 447 25.78 -8.55 -0.55
N PRO A 448 26.76 -7.77 -0.03
CA PRO A 448 27.69 -7.00 -0.86
C PRO A 448 28.38 -7.81 -1.95
N ALA A 449 28.81 -9.04 -1.66
CA ALA A 449 29.41 -9.92 -2.67
C ALA A 449 28.45 -10.19 -3.85
N ILE A 450 27.15 -10.32 -3.58
CA ILE A 450 26.11 -10.48 -4.61
C ILE A 450 25.94 -9.18 -5.40
N PHE A 451 25.89 -8.03 -4.73
CA PHE A 451 25.84 -6.73 -5.41
C PHE A 451 27.04 -6.54 -6.35
N ASN A 452 28.25 -6.80 -5.87
CA ASN A 452 29.48 -6.65 -6.66
C ASN A 452 29.51 -7.59 -7.86
N GLN A 453 28.99 -8.81 -7.71
CA GLN A 453 29.00 -9.80 -8.79
C GLN A 453 27.89 -9.58 -9.83
N TYR A 454 26.69 -9.18 -9.40
CA TYR A 454 25.48 -9.18 -10.25
C TYR A 454 24.91 -7.79 -10.52
N GLY A 455 25.26 -6.78 -9.73
CA GLY A 455 24.67 -5.45 -9.75
C GLY A 455 24.73 -4.79 -11.12
N ALA A 456 25.89 -4.71 -11.76
CA ALA A 456 26.06 -4.10 -13.08
C ALA A 456 25.18 -4.74 -14.19
N ARG A 457 24.74 -5.98 -14.01
CA ARG A 457 23.88 -6.72 -14.95
C ARG A 457 22.40 -6.63 -14.62
N PHE A 458 22.03 -6.14 -13.45
CA PHE A 458 20.64 -6.02 -13.05
C PHE A 458 19.89 -5.03 -13.95
N ARG A 459 18.73 -5.47 -14.44
CA ARG A 459 17.82 -4.71 -15.32
C ARG A 459 16.43 -4.53 -14.73
N GLY A 460 16.20 -5.02 -13.51
CA GLY A 460 14.95 -4.86 -12.79
C GLY A 460 14.83 -3.54 -12.03
N SER A 461 13.89 -3.52 -11.08
CA SER A 461 13.67 -2.46 -10.10
C SER A 461 13.63 -3.02 -8.68
N VAL A 462 13.97 -2.20 -7.71
CA VAL A 462 13.95 -2.51 -6.27
C VAL A 462 13.17 -1.41 -5.56
N SER A 463 12.17 -1.79 -4.78
CA SER A 463 11.46 -0.92 -3.85
C SER A 463 11.74 -1.41 -2.43
N VAL A 464 12.37 -0.56 -1.62
CA VAL A 464 12.66 -0.82 -0.21
C VAL A 464 11.69 -0.01 0.64
N LEU A 465 10.94 -0.68 1.52
CA LEU A 465 10.08 -0.02 2.51
C LEU A 465 10.80 0.00 3.86
N VAL A 466 10.88 1.16 4.52
CA VAL A 466 11.57 1.31 5.80
C VAL A 466 10.80 2.16 6.81
N GLY A 467 10.88 1.72 8.06
CA GLY A 467 10.50 2.41 9.29
C GLY A 467 11.27 3.69 9.60
N ALA A 468 10.63 4.87 9.54
CA ALA A 468 11.21 6.08 10.13
C ALA A 468 11.19 5.99 11.67
N GLY A 469 12.18 5.30 12.24
CA GLY A 469 12.33 5.12 13.69
C GLY A 469 12.69 3.70 14.15
N THR A 470 12.80 2.74 13.24
CA THR A 470 13.09 1.33 13.61
C THR A 470 14.58 1.03 13.75
N GLY A 471 15.46 1.99 13.45
CA GLY A 471 16.91 1.81 13.43
C GLY A 471 17.43 0.99 12.23
N TYR A 472 16.53 0.44 11.40
CA TYR A 472 16.89 -0.28 10.16
C TYR A 472 17.52 0.63 9.12
N GLU A 473 17.07 1.88 9.05
CA GLU A 473 17.54 2.80 8.02
C GLU A 473 19.06 3.02 8.07
N PRO A 474 19.65 3.53 9.17
CA PRO A 474 21.09 3.74 9.24
C PRO A 474 21.88 2.43 9.23
N THR A 475 21.32 1.35 9.79
CA THR A 475 22.05 0.09 9.98
C THR A 475 22.06 -0.80 8.73
N HIS A 476 21.01 -0.72 7.91
CA HIS A 476 20.79 -1.67 6.81
C HIS A 476 20.44 -1.00 5.49
N VAL A 477 19.58 0.02 5.48
CA VAL A 477 19.11 0.64 4.23
C VAL A 477 20.13 1.62 3.66
N GLU A 478 20.79 2.43 4.49
CA GLU A 478 21.87 3.31 4.04
C GLU A 478 23.05 2.53 3.44
N PRO A 479 23.57 1.45 4.06
CA PRO A 479 24.55 0.58 3.42
C PRO A 479 24.10 0.01 2.07
N LEU A 480 22.83 -0.38 1.96
CA LEU A 480 22.24 -0.86 0.71
C LEU A 480 22.24 0.21 -0.38
N VAL A 481 21.86 1.45 -0.03
CA VAL A 481 21.89 2.59 -0.96
C VAL A 481 23.33 2.89 -1.39
N GLY A 482 24.30 2.81 -0.47
CA GLY A 482 25.73 2.92 -0.78
C GLY A 482 26.19 1.89 -1.81
N LEU A 483 25.90 0.61 -1.57
CA LEU A 483 26.20 -0.47 -2.52
C LEU A 483 25.54 -0.24 -3.88
N ALA A 484 24.29 0.23 -3.88
CA ALA A 484 23.57 0.51 -5.11
C ALA A 484 24.21 1.65 -5.91
N LEU A 485 24.67 2.71 -5.23
CA LEU A 485 25.38 3.83 -5.84
C LEU A 485 26.69 3.37 -6.49
N GLU A 486 27.50 2.59 -5.77
CA GLU A 486 28.77 2.03 -6.27
C GLU A 486 28.58 1.18 -7.53
N GLN A 487 27.45 0.46 -7.62
CA GLN A 487 27.14 -0.41 -8.76
C GLN A 487 26.34 0.30 -9.88
N GLY A 488 26.10 1.62 -9.79
CA GLY A 488 25.35 2.37 -10.79
C GLY A 488 23.84 2.03 -10.83
N LEU A 489 23.29 1.56 -9.72
CA LEU A 489 21.90 1.11 -9.55
C LEU A 489 20.98 2.16 -8.92
N SER A 490 21.45 3.38 -8.70
CA SER A 490 20.67 4.44 -8.01
C SER A 490 19.30 4.72 -8.64
N ARG A 491 19.18 4.66 -9.97
CA ARG A 491 17.89 4.83 -10.68
C ARG A 491 16.96 3.62 -10.60
N ARG A 492 17.44 2.50 -10.05
CA ARG A 492 16.71 1.23 -9.96
C ARG A 492 16.28 0.91 -8.54
N ILE A 493 16.83 1.59 -7.54
CA ILE A 493 16.46 1.40 -6.14
C ILE A 493 15.69 2.62 -5.67
N GLU A 494 14.45 2.39 -5.29
CA GLU A 494 13.59 3.34 -4.63
C GLU A 494 13.53 2.98 -3.14
N VAL A 495 13.85 3.93 -2.26
CA VAL A 495 13.67 3.79 -0.81
C VAL A 495 12.46 4.62 -0.40
N ARG A 496 11.44 3.97 0.13
CA ARG A 496 10.22 4.59 0.64
C ARG A 496 10.26 4.54 2.16
N ARG A 497 10.34 5.72 2.76
CA ARG A 497 10.24 5.91 4.21
C ARG A 497 8.79 6.13 4.53
N GLY A 498 8.23 5.33 5.43
CA GLY A 498 6.97 5.71 6.05
C GLY A 498 7.20 6.13 7.49
N LEU A 499 6.30 6.97 7.99
CA LEU A 499 6.29 7.48 9.36
C LEU A 499 5.83 6.36 10.31
N TYR A 500 6.69 5.36 10.53
CA TYR A 500 6.37 4.18 11.33
C TYR A 500 7.10 4.23 12.67
N SER A 501 6.34 4.30 13.76
CA SER A 501 6.88 4.21 15.12
C SER A 501 7.22 2.77 15.56
N ARG A 502 6.78 1.75 14.81
CA ARG A 502 6.99 0.32 15.13
C ARG A 502 7.21 -0.57 13.90
N PRO A 503 8.00 -1.66 14.02
CA PRO A 503 8.26 -2.61 12.92
C PRO A 503 7.00 -3.28 12.33
N GLU A 504 5.92 -3.39 13.12
CA GLU A 504 4.65 -4.01 12.69
C GLU A 504 3.99 -3.24 11.54
N GLY A 505 4.08 -1.90 11.53
CA GLY A 505 3.52 -1.07 10.47
C GLY A 505 4.15 -1.31 9.10
N VAL A 506 5.43 -1.70 9.06
CA VAL A 506 6.10 -1.99 7.78
C VAL A 506 5.53 -3.26 7.12
N ALA A 507 5.11 -4.25 7.90
CA ALA A 507 4.56 -5.49 7.35
C ALA A 507 3.22 -5.26 6.65
N ASP A 508 2.35 -4.42 7.22
CA ASP A 508 1.04 -4.10 6.63
C ASP A 508 1.21 -3.29 5.34
N HIS A 509 2.08 -2.29 5.35
CA HIS A 509 2.38 -1.49 4.15
C HIS A 509 3.09 -2.29 3.07
N PHE A 510 3.96 -3.23 3.46
CA PHE A 510 4.52 -4.20 2.52
C PHE A 510 3.40 -5.02 1.85
N ILE A 511 2.43 -5.53 2.61
CA ILE A 511 1.26 -6.25 2.08
C ILE A 511 0.48 -5.35 1.12
N TYR A 512 0.17 -4.13 1.52
CA TYR A 512 -0.58 -3.20 0.68
C TYR A 512 0.13 -2.81 -0.60
N ARG A 513 1.47 -2.67 -0.57
CA ARG A 513 2.25 -2.41 -1.76
C ARG A 513 2.20 -3.57 -2.74
N ILE A 514 2.30 -4.79 -2.22
CA ILE A 514 2.13 -6.01 -3.02
C ILE A 514 0.73 -6.01 -3.63
N TYR A 515 -0.30 -5.69 -2.86
CA TYR A 515 -1.66 -5.58 -3.36
C TYR A 515 -1.82 -4.50 -4.43
N ALA A 516 -1.25 -3.32 -4.26
CA ALA A 516 -1.32 -2.27 -5.27
C ALA A 516 -0.76 -2.70 -6.64
N GLU A 517 0.28 -3.53 -6.65
CA GLU A 517 0.92 -4.00 -7.87
C GLU A 517 0.28 -5.27 -8.44
N LEU A 518 -0.27 -6.14 -7.59
CA LEU A 518 -0.60 -7.52 -7.92
C LEU A 518 -2.05 -7.92 -7.62
N MET A 519 -2.79 -7.12 -6.86
CA MET A 519 -4.25 -7.21 -6.83
C MET A 519 -4.82 -6.58 -8.09
N GLY A 520 -5.91 -7.19 -8.52
CA GLY A 520 -6.60 -6.82 -9.72
C GLY A 520 -8.04 -6.51 -9.49
#